data_AF-A0A2P8GUB6-F1
#
_entry.id   AF-A0A2P8GUB6-F1
#
_cell.length_a   1.000
_cell.length_b   1.000
_cell.length_c   1.000
_cell.angle_alpha   90.00
_cell.angle_beta   90.00
_cell.angle_gamma   90.00
#
_symmetry.space_group_name_H-M   'P 1'
#
loop_
_entity.id
_entity.type
_entity.pdbx_description
1 polymer ?
#
loop_
_entity_poly.entity_id
_entity_poly.type
_entity_poly.pdbx_seq_one_letter_code
_entity_poly.pdbx_strand_id
1 'polypeptide(L)'
;MSAHGGAFRGPDGRPAETLGALVGRGVRRVWSSVRWFVTSMMGDTAYATYAEHHRRVHPDTPVPDERTFWRERFAEQDRTPGSRCC
;
A
#
# COMPACT_ATOMS: atom_id res chain seq x y z
N MET A 1 46.18 -52.05 10.24
CA MET A 1 44.96 -52.39 9.50
C MET A 1 44.07 -51.16 9.53
N SER A 2 44.19 -50.33 8.49
CA SER A 2 43.49 -49.04 8.36
C SER A 2 42.05 -49.26 7.88
N ALA A 3 41.13 -48.44 8.36
CA ALA A 3 40.15 -47.69 7.55
C ALA A 3 39.10 -47.05 8.47
N HIS A 4 39.34 -45.80 8.91
CA HIS A 4 38.24 -44.95 9.32
C HIS A 4 37.67 -44.32 8.05
N GLY A 5 36.58 -44.91 7.55
CA GLY A 5 35.81 -44.38 6.43
C GLY A 5 35.30 -42.99 6.77
N GLY A 6 35.78 -41.99 6.03
CA GLY A 6 35.28 -40.63 6.11
C GLY A 6 33.82 -40.60 5.65
N ALA A 7 32.93 -40.17 6.53
CA ALA A 7 31.59 -39.76 6.14
C ALA A 7 31.72 -38.53 5.23
N PHE A 8 31.54 -38.72 3.93
CA PHE A 8 31.38 -37.62 2.99
C PHE A 8 30.12 -36.85 3.35
N ARG A 9 30.31 -35.74 4.07
CA ARG A 9 29.31 -34.70 4.29
C ARG A 9 29.06 -34.05 2.93
N GLY A 10 27.99 -34.49 2.24
CA GLY A 10 27.50 -33.78 1.06
C GLY A 10 27.15 -32.33 1.44
N PRO A 11 27.35 -31.35 0.56
CA PRO A 11 27.03 -29.97 0.86
C PRO A 11 25.54 -29.87 1.19
N ASP A 12 25.28 -29.52 2.44
CA ASP A 12 23.94 -29.38 3.01
C ASP A 12 23.06 -28.58 2.04
N GLY A 13 21.94 -29.17 1.61
CA GLY A 13 21.01 -28.54 0.69
C GLY A 13 20.34 -27.31 1.31
N ARG A 14 20.40 -26.17 0.60
CA ARG A 14 19.32 -25.17 0.40
C ARG A 14 19.86 -23.81 -0.09
N PRO A 15 19.39 -23.32 -1.26
CA PRO A 15 19.22 -21.87 -1.44
C PRO A 15 17.85 -21.44 -2.00
N ALA A 16 16.97 -22.37 -2.38
CA ALA A 16 15.69 -22.02 -3.01
C ALA A 16 14.73 -21.27 -2.06
N GLU A 17 14.72 -21.64 -0.78
CA GLU A 17 13.83 -21.08 0.25
C GLU A 17 14.24 -19.64 0.61
N THR A 18 15.54 -19.37 0.70
CA THR A 18 16.12 -18.05 0.99
C THR A 18 15.99 -17.12 -0.20
N LEU A 19 16.20 -17.60 -1.43
CA LEU A 19 15.97 -16.83 -2.65
C LEU A 19 14.48 -16.48 -2.81
N GLY A 20 13.58 -17.44 -2.58
CA GLY A 20 12.13 -17.21 -2.60
C GLY A 20 11.68 -16.18 -1.56
N ALA A 21 12.24 -16.21 -0.36
CA ALA A 21 11.95 -15.23 0.68
C ALA A 21 12.46 -13.82 0.33
N LEU A 22 13.63 -13.68 -0.29
CA LEU A 22 14.16 -12.39 -0.73
C LEU A 22 13.38 -11.82 -1.92
N VAL A 23 13.05 -12.65 -2.90
CA VAL A 23 12.18 -12.28 -4.03
C VAL A 23 10.80 -11.87 -3.52
N GLY A 24 10.22 -12.63 -2.59
CA GLY A 24 8.93 -12.30 -1.97
C GLY A 24 8.93 -10.95 -1.24
N ARG A 25 10.01 -10.59 -0.54
CA ARG A 25 10.15 -9.26 0.08
C ARG A 25 10.27 -8.14 -0.96
N GLY A 26 11.04 -8.36 -2.01
CA GLY A 26 11.20 -7.41 -3.12
C GLY A 26 9.87 -7.13 -3.83
N VAL A 27 9.14 -8.19 -4.20
CA VAL A 27 7.82 -8.10 -4.83
C VAL A 27 6.83 -7.36 -3.95
N ARG A 28 6.78 -7.66 -2.65
CA ARG A 28 5.91 -6.94 -1.70
C ARG A 28 6.22 -5.46 -1.66
N ARG A 29 7.50 -5.06 -1.64
CA ARG A 29 7.90 -3.66 -1.57
C ARG A 29 7.55 -2.90 -2.85
N VAL A 30 7.76 -3.50 -4.02
CA VAL A 30 7.36 -2.94 -5.30
C VAL A 30 5.84 -2.80 -5.36
N TRP A 31 5.10 -3.84 -4.98
CA TRP A 31 3.64 -3.81 -4.94
C TRP A 31 3.10 -2.71 -4.01
N SER A 32 3.63 -2.57 -2.80
CA SER A 32 3.25 -1.50 -1.88
C SER A 32 3.51 -0.11 -2.47
N SER A 33 4.62 0.06 -3.20
CA SER A 33 4.99 1.33 -3.84
C SER A 33 4.06 1.66 -5.01
N VAL A 34 3.76 0.68 -5.86
CA VAL A 34 2.80 0.82 -6.96
C VAL A 34 1.41 1.12 -6.42
N ARG A 35 0.96 0.39 -5.38
CA ARG A 35 -0.31 0.67 -4.70
C ARG A 35 -0.34 2.10 -4.19
N TRP A 36 0.68 2.54 -3.44
CA TRP A 36 0.75 3.91 -2.93
C TRP A 36 0.66 4.94 -4.07
N PHE A 37 1.43 4.74 -5.14
CA PHE A 37 1.43 5.63 -6.31
C PHE A 37 0.06 5.69 -6.99
N VAL A 38 -0.57 4.54 -7.24
CA VAL A 38 -1.91 4.46 -7.84
C VAL A 38 -2.95 5.12 -6.94
N THR A 39 -2.96 4.81 -5.64
CA THR A 39 -3.91 5.42 -4.69
C THR A 39 -3.70 6.92 -4.53
N SER A 40 -2.45 7.39 -4.63
CA SER A 40 -2.12 8.80 -4.56
C SER A 40 -2.49 9.55 -5.83
N MET A 41 -2.37 8.93 -7.01
CA MET A 41 -2.78 9.53 -8.29
C MET A 41 -4.29 9.49 -8.52
N MET A 42 -4.96 8.38 -8.21
CA MET A 42 -6.41 8.26 -8.38
C MET A 42 -7.21 9.06 -7.35
N GLY A 43 -6.54 9.59 -6.32
CA GLY A 43 -7.20 10.36 -5.28
C GLY A 43 -7.96 9.50 -4.28
N ASP A 44 -7.73 8.19 -4.24
CA ASP A 44 -8.25 7.30 -3.18
C ASP A 44 -7.75 7.72 -1.80
N THR A 45 -6.61 8.43 -1.72
CA THR A 45 -6.11 9.01 -0.47
C THR A 45 -6.83 10.29 -0.05
N ALA A 46 -7.74 10.84 -0.86
CA ALA A 46 -8.41 12.10 -0.56
C ALA A 46 -9.18 12.05 0.76
N TYR A 47 -9.85 10.94 1.05
CA TYR A 47 -10.55 10.75 2.32
C TYR A 47 -9.57 10.68 3.50
N ALA A 48 -8.47 9.92 3.38
CA ALA A 48 -7.47 9.81 4.44
C ALA A 48 -6.83 11.17 4.77
N THR A 49 -6.45 11.94 3.75
CA THR A 49 -5.92 13.30 3.92
C THR A 49 -6.96 14.23 4.53
N TYR A 50 -8.23 14.14 4.10
CA TYR A 50 -9.34 14.92 4.67
C TYR A 50 -9.55 14.57 6.14
N ALA A 51 -9.57 13.28 6.50
CA ALA A 51 -9.75 12.82 7.87
C ALA A 51 -8.60 13.28 8.78
N GLU A 52 -7.36 13.21 8.30
CA GLU A 52 -6.21 13.71 9.04
C GLU A 52 -6.26 15.23 9.23
N HIS A 53 -6.55 15.99 8.17
CA HIS A 53 -6.75 17.44 8.24
C HIS A 53 -7.90 17.79 9.19
N HIS A 54 -9.04 17.11 9.09
CA HIS A 54 -10.20 17.32 9.93
C HIS A 54 -9.89 17.04 11.41
N ARG A 55 -9.16 15.97 11.72
CA ARG A 55 -8.72 15.70 13.10
C ARG A 55 -7.79 16.77 13.64
N ARG A 56 -6.95 17.37 12.79
CA ARG A 56 -6.02 18.44 13.18
C ARG A 56 -6.73 19.80 13.36
N VAL A 57 -7.69 20.13 12.50
CA VAL A 57 -8.34 21.45 12.46
C VAL A 57 -9.63 21.48 13.29
N HIS A 58 -10.33 20.35 13.38
CA HIS A 58 -11.61 20.19 14.08
C HIS A 58 -11.56 18.98 15.04
N PRO A 59 -10.79 19.07 16.14
CA PRO A 59 -10.67 17.97 17.08
C PRO A 59 -12.00 17.62 17.78
N ASP A 60 -12.92 18.58 17.91
CA ASP A 60 -14.19 18.42 18.62
C ASP A 60 -15.34 17.90 17.74
N THR A 61 -15.12 17.77 16.42
CA THR A 61 -16.15 17.28 15.49
C THR A 61 -15.74 15.91 14.94
N PRO A 62 -16.63 14.90 14.95
CA PRO A 62 -16.33 13.61 14.37
C PRO A 62 -16.12 13.72 12.86
N VAL A 63 -15.11 13.01 12.33
CA VAL A 63 -14.86 12.93 10.89
C VAL A 63 -16.04 12.23 10.22
N PRO A 64 -16.63 12.79 9.14
CA PRO A 64 -17.69 12.14 8.39
C PRO A 64 -17.25 10.79 7.82
N ASP A 65 -18.19 9.85 7.70
CA ASP A 65 -17.93 8.54 7.08
C ASP A 65 -17.50 8.70 5.60
N GLU A 66 -16.63 7.80 5.13
CA GLU A 66 -16.03 7.86 3.80
C GLU A 66 -17.09 7.97 2.68
N ARG A 67 -18.18 7.22 2.80
CA ARG A 67 -19.28 7.25 1.82
C ARG A 67 -19.97 8.62 1.78
N THR A 68 -20.13 9.26 2.93
CA THR A 68 -20.74 10.59 3.03
C THR A 68 -19.83 11.65 2.42
N PHE A 69 -18.53 11.58 2.70
CA PHE A 69 -17.52 12.46 2.09
C PHE A 69 -17.57 12.39 0.54
N TRP A 70 -17.57 11.19 -0.03
CA TRP A 70 -17.60 11.04 -1.49
C TRP A 70 -18.92 11.54 -2.10
N ARG A 71 -20.06 11.27 -1.45
CA ARG A 71 -21.37 11.76 -1.90
C ARG A 71 -21.40 13.29 -1.94
N GLU A 72 -20.94 13.94 -0.89
CA GLU A 72 -20.89 15.41 -0.81
C GLU A 72 -19.93 16.00 -1.83
N ARG A 73 -18.75 15.38 -2.00
CA ARG A 73 -17.75 15.81 -2.97
C ARG A 73 -18.27 15.74 -4.40
N PHE A 74 -18.95 14.66 -4.79
CA PHE A 74 -19.55 14.55 -6.12
C PHE A 74 -20.73 15.51 -6.29
N ALA A 75 -21.56 15.68 -5.26
CA ALA A 75 -22.64 16.64 -5.31
C ALA A 75 -22.11 18.08 -5.46
N GLU A 76 -20.99 18.42 -4.84
CA GLU A 76 -20.36 19.73 -5.00
C GLU A 76 -19.76 19.91 -6.41
N GLN A 77 -19.16 18.87 -6.99
CA GLN A 77 -18.70 18.91 -8.39
C GLN A 77 -19.84 19.04 -9.39
N ASP A 78 -21.00 18.46 -9.09
CA ASP A 78 -22.20 18.54 -9.93
C ASP A 78 -22.87 19.92 -9.83
N ARG A 79 -22.90 20.51 -8.61
CA ARG A 79 -23.42 21.88 -8.37
C ARG A 79 -22.50 22.97 -8.93
N THR A 80 -21.20 22.74 -8.85
CA THR A 80 -20.18 23.67 -9.35
C THR A 80 -19.39 22.99 -10.47
N PRO A 81 -20.00 22.77 -11.64
CA PRO A 81 -19.26 22.31 -12.80
C PRO A 81 -18.31 23.45 -13.16
N GLY A 82 -17.02 23.28 -12.85
CA GLY A 82 -15.98 24.27 -13.18
C GLY A 82 -16.08 24.70 -14.63
N SER A 83 -15.57 25.90 -14.95
CA SER A 83 -15.70 26.58 -16.25
C SER A 83 -15.78 25.59 -17.41
N ARG A 84 -17.01 25.22 -17.79
CA ARG A 84 -17.22 24.42 -18.99
C ARG A 84 -16.83 25.37 -20.12
N CYS A 85 -15.84 24.96 -20.90
CA CYS A 85 -15.46 25.67 -22.10
C CYS A 85 -16.66 25.66 -23.05
N CYS A 86 -17.50 26.69 -22.90
CA CYS A 86 -18.42 27.16 -23.91
C CYS A 86 -17.84 28.48 -24.40
#